data_AF-Q7U7W3-F1
#
_entry.id   AF-Q7U7W3-F1
#
_cell.length_a   1.000
_cell.length_b   1.000
_cell.length_c   1.000
_cell.angle_alpha   90.00
_cell.angle_beta   90.00
_cell.angle_gamma   90.00
#
_symmetry.space_group_name_H-M   'P 1'
#
loop_
_entity.id
_entity.type
_entity.pdbx_description
1 polymer ?
#
loop_
_entity_poly.entity_id
_entity_poly.type
_entity_poly.pdbx_seq_one_letter_code
_entity_poly.pdbx_strand_id
1 'polypeptide(L)' 'MGWNPARAWTSQHPVGGYRHFQLVLQGGRGDQRWVELAAVLAPGFRERVLWSDLEDPHRWVSGWQSIPESHADPAAE' A
#
# COMPACT_ATOMS: atom_id res chain seq x y z
N MET A 1 -21.26 5.59 4.73
CA MET A 1 -20.34 4.64 5.40
C MET A 1 -19.06 5.41 5.74
N GLY A 2 -18.57 5.28 6.98
CA GLY A 2 -17.42 6.06 7.47
C GLY A 2 -16.14 5.74 6.71
N TRP A 3 -15.35 6.77 6.44
CA TRP A 3 -14.02 6.63 5.83
C TRP A 3 -13.04 6.10 6.90
N ASN A 4 -12.85 4.78 6.91
CA ASN A 4 -11.97 4.08 7.83
C ASN A 4 -11.07 3.11 7.06
N PRO A 5 -9.93 3.57 6.49
CA PRO A 5 -8.98 2.72 5.79
C PRO A 5 -8.45 1.60 6.69
N ALA A 6 -8.11 0.47 6.08
CA ALA A 6 -7.37 -0.59 6.77
C ALA A 6 -6.00 -0.08 7.26
N ARG A 7 -5.50 -0.67 8.34
CA ARG A 7 -4.17 -0.33 8.89
C ARG A 7 -3.01 -0.92 8.10
N ALA A 8 -3.27 -1.96 7.32
CA ALA A 8 -2.30 -2.72 6.55
C ALA A 8 -2.78 -2.81 5.10
N TRP A 9 -1.83 -2.72 4.17
CA TRP A 9 -2.08 -2.76 2.75
C TRP A 9 -0.96 -3.52 2.04
N THR A 10 -1.34 -4.26 1.00
CA THR A 10 -0.40 -4.94 0.11
C THR A 10 -0.57 -4.38 -1.30
N SER A 11 0.51 -3.90 -1.91
CA SER A 11 0.49 -3.50 -3.30
C SER A 11 0.62 -4.70 -4.23
N GLN A 12 -0.09 -4.65 -5.34
CA GLN A 12 -0.05 -5.65 -6.41
C GLN A 12 1.17 -5.48 -7.34
N HIS A 13 1.84 -4.32 -7.28
CA HIS A 13 3.08 -4.03 -8.01
C HIS A 13 4.13 -3.48 -7.02
N PRO A 14 5.45 -3.64 -7.25
CA PRO A 14 6.44 -3.10 -6.32
C PRO A 14 6.39 -1.57 -6.34
N VAL A 15 6.32 -0.96 -5.16
CA VAL A 15 6.38 0.50 -4.97
C VAL A 15 7.65 0.79 -4.19
N GLY A 16 8.65 1.38 -4.85
CA GLY A 16 9.99 1.55 -4.27
C GLY A 16 10.68 0.24 -3.90
N GLY A 17 10.32 -0.87 -4.55
CA GLY A 17 10.80 -2.22 -4.21
C GLY A 17 10.05 -2.92 -3.08
N TYR A 18 9.04 -2.27 -2.49
CA TYR A 18 8.25 -2.84 -1.39
C TYR A 18 6.83 -3.19 -1.83
N ARG A 19 6.22 -4.13 -1.11
CA ARG A 19 4.85 -4.61 -1.37
C ARG A 19 3.96 -4.49 -0.15
N HIS A 20 4.51 -4.59 1.05
CA HIS A 20 3.76 -4.49 2.31
C HIS A 20 3.91 -3.11 2.94
N PHE A 21 2.78 -2.48 3.22
CA PHE A 21 2.72 -1.12 3.76
C PHE A 21 1.75 -1.00 4.94
N GLN A 22 2.08 -0.11 5.88
CA GLN A 22 1.20 0.27 6.98
C GLN A 22 0.68 1.68 6.79
N LEU A 23 -0.59 1.88 7.15
CA LEU A 23 -1.19 3.21 7.24
C LEU A 23 -0.52 4.01 8.34
N VAL A 24 -0.01 5.19 7.99
CA VAL A 24 0.60 6.15 8.93
C VAL A 24 -0.35 7.32 9.18
N LEU A 25 -0.87 7.91 8.10
CA LEU A 25 -1.71 9.09 8.15
C LEU A 25 -2.80 8.99 7.08
N GLN A 26 -3.86 9.77 7.27
CA GLN A 26 -4.89 9.98 6.27
C GLN A 26 -5.30 11.45 6.25
N GLY A 27 -5.71 11.96 5.10
CA GLY A 27 -6.08 13.36 4.95
C GLY A 27 -6.86 13.63 3.68
N GLY A 28 -7.23 14.90 3.50
CA GLY A 28 -8.05 15.33 2.37
C GLY A 28 -9.56 15.20 2.64
N ARG A 29 -10.34 15.53 1.61
CA ARG A 29 -11.81 15.59 1.65
C ARG A 29 -12.39 15.18 0.30
N GLY A 30 -13.57 14.57 0.30
CA GLY A 30 -14.25 14.13 -0.92
C GLY A 30 -13.38 13.22 -1.78
N ASP A 31 -13.16 13.61 -3.03
CA ASP A 31 -12.35 12.86 -4.01
C ASP A 31 -10.85 13.10 -3.86
N GLN A 32 -10.44 14.07 -3.04
CA GLN A 32 -9.04 14.33 -2.71
C GLN A 32 -8.60 13.62 -1.43
N ARG A 33 -9.38 12.64 -0.95
CA ARG A 33 -8.96 11.81 0.18
C ARG A 33 -7.71 11.03 -0.19
N TRP A 34 -6.79 10.91 0.75
CA TRP A 34 -5.53 10.21 0.58
C TRP A 34 -5.10 9.54 1.88
N VAL A 35 -4.22 8.56 1.74
CA VAL A 35 -3.51 7.90 2.83
C VAL A 35 -2.01 8.01 2.62
N GLU A 36 -1.25 8.09 3.71
CA GLU A 36 0.19 7.92 3.70
C GLU A 36 0.52 6.52 4.22
N LEU A 37 1.25 5.78 3.40
CA LEU A 37 1.62 4.38 3.62
C LEU A 37 3.14 4.30 3.79
N ALA A 38 3.61 3.67 4.86
CA ALA A 38 5.04 3.39 5.06
C ALA A 38 5.34 1.93 4.76
N ALA A 39 6.44 1.65 4.05
CA ALA A 39 6.88 0.29 3.81
C ALA A 39 7.23 -0.40 5.14
N VAL A 40 6.74 -1.62 5.35
CA VAL A 40 6.96 -2.38 6.59
C VAL A 40 8.45 -2.63 6.82
N LEU A 41 9.18 -3.00 5.77
CA LEU A 41 10.60 -3.32 5.84
C LEU A 41 11.51 -2.09 5.83
N ALA A 42 10.98 -0.91 5.47
CA ALA A 42 11.71 0.34 5.44
C ALA A 42 10.78 1.52 5.76
N PRO A 43 10.48 1.81 7.05
CA PRO A 43 9.50 2.83 7.43
C PRO A 43 9.85 4.27 7.00
N GLY A 44 11.09 4.51 6.59
CA GLY A 44 11.53 5.76 5.97
C GLY A 44 11.02 5.95 4.53
N PHE A 45 10.71 4.85 3.83
CA PHE A 45 10.04 4.90 2.53
C PHE A 45 8.53 5.05 2.74
N ARG A 46 7.99 6.18 2.29
CA ARG A 46 6.57 6.52 2.43
C ARG A 46 5.97 6.93 1.11
N GLU A 47 4.77 6.42 0.84
CA GLU A 47 4.00 6.70 -0.36
C GLU A 47 2.68 7.37 0.03
N ARG A 48 2.32 8.45 -0.66
CA ARG A 48 0.99 9.05 -0.52
C ARG A 48 0.10 8.56 -1.65
N VAL A 49 -0.98 7.88 -1.30
CA VAL A 49 -1.88 7.23 -2.26
C VAL A 49 -3.26 7.86 -2.16
N LEU A 50 -3.86 8.21 -3.29
CA LEU A 50 -5.25 8.68 -3.32
C LEU A 50 -6.18 7.55 -2.90
N TRP A 51 -7.27 7.91 -2.21
CA TRP A 51 -8.27 6.94 -1.80
C TRP A 51 -8.85 6.17 -2.98
N SER A 52 -9.09 6.84 -4.11
CA SER A 52 -9.57 6.20 -5.33
C SER A 52 -8.61 5.16 -5.91
N ASP A 53 -7.28 5.39 -5.78
CA ASP A 53 -6.29 4.38 -6.19
C ASP A 53 -6.23 3.22 -5.19
N LEU A 54 -6.44 3.51 -3.90
CA LEU A 54 -6.44 2.53 -2.82
C LEU A 54 -7.68 1.59 -2.89
N GLU A 55 -8.78 2.09 -3.46
CA GLU A 55 -9.99 1.32 -3.74
C GLU A 55 -9.86 0.43 -4.98
N ASP A 56 -8.81 0.58 -5.79
CA ASP A 56 -8.54 -0.27 -6.95
C ASP A 56 -7.81 -1.57 -6.52
N PRO A 57 -8.48 -2.74 -6.55
CA PRO A 57 -7.89 -4.02 -6.14
C PRO A 57 -6.76 -4.51 -7.06
N HIS A 58 -6.62 -3.93 -8.26
CA HIS A 58 -5.49 -4.21 -9.16
C HIS A 58 -4.22 -3.48 -8.74
N ARG A 59 -4.32 -2.53 -7.81
CA ARG A 59 -3.19 -1.76 -7.27
C ARG A 59 -2.93 -2.09 -5.81
N TRP A 60 -3.99 -2.12 -5.01
CA TRP A 60 -3.91 -2.23 -3.56
C TRP A 60 -4.93 -3.22 -3.03
N VAL A 61 -4.50 -4.07 -2.11
CA VAL A 61 -5.36 -4.98 -1.38
C VAL A 61 -5.22 -4.68 0.10
N SER A 62 -6.35 -4.54 0.79
CA SER A 62 -6.34 -4.35 2.23
C SER A 62 -5.81 -5.60 2.96
N GLY A 63 -5.10 -5.38 4.06
CA GLY A 63 -4.48 -6.44 4.85
C GLY A 63 -3.13 -6.92 4.30
N TRP A 64 -2.58 -7.92 4.98
CA TRP A 64 -1.36 -8.61 4.57
C TRP A 64 -1.71 -9.74 3.62
N GLN A 65 -1.28 -9.61 2.37
CA GLN A 65 -1.43 -10.66 1.37
C GLN A 65 -0.09 -11.35 1.15
N SER A 66 -0.13 -12.66 0.92
CA SER A 66 1.04 -13.41 0.46
C SER A 66 1.42 -12.93 -0.94
N ILE A 67 2.70 -12.69 -1.14
CA ILE A 67 3.24 -12.34 -2.46
C ILE A 67 3.60 -13.66 -3.14
N PRO A 68 3.00 -14.00 -4.29
CA PRO A 68 3.33 -15.24 -4.99
C PRO A 68 4.81 -15.23 -5.41
N GLU A 69 5.50 -16.35 -5.19
CA GLU A 69 6.95 -16.51 -5.42
C GLU A 69 7.36 -16.24 -6.89
N SER A 70 6.45 -16.37 -7.86
CA SER A 70 6.73 -16.01 -9.26
C SER A 70 7.00 -14.53 -9.52
N HIS A 71 6.78 -13.66 -8.53
CA HIS A 71 7.08 -12.23 -8.62
C HIS A 71 8.08 -11.77 -7.55
N ALA A 72 8.69 -12.71 -6.82
CA ALA A 72 9.92 -12.43 -6.11
C ALA A 72 11.02 -12.38 -7.17
N ASP A 73 11.52 -11.19 -7.48
CA ASP A 73 12.72 -11.03 -8.30
C ASP A 73 13.79 -12.06 -7.86
N PRO A 74 14.44 -12.78 -8.80
CA PRO A 74 15.54 -13.68 -8.50
C PRO A 74 16.76 -12.83 -8.15
N ALA A 75 16.82 -12.33 -6.92
CA ALA A 75 17.94 -11.56 -6.42
C ALA A 75 18.43 -12.16 -5.10
N ALA A 76 19.17 -13.26 -5.23
CA ALA A 76 20.45 -13.48 -4.54
C ALA A 76 21.04 -14.81 -5.02
N GLU A 77 21.98 -14.73 -5.96
CA GLU A 77 23.02 -15.75 -6.15
C GLU A 77 24.02 -15.71 -5.00
#